data_AF-A0A947I077-F1
#
_entry.id   AF-A0A947I077-F1
#
_cell.length_a   1.000
_cell.length_b   1.000
_cell.length_c   1.000
_cell.angle_alpha   90.00
_cell.angle_beta   90.00
_cell.angle_gamma   90.00
#
_symmetry.space_group_name_H-M   'P 1'
#
loop_
_entity.id
_entity.type
_entity.pdbx_description
1 polymer ?
#
loop_
_entity_poly.entity_id
_entity_poly.type
_entity_poly.pdbx_seq_one_letter_code
_entity_poly.pdbx_strand_id
1 'polypeptide(L)'
;MPLKHATETLLVFILGLAIAITGFLTATLPHLPSGGLPWVVLMIIASLYPIGLLRVFRNNRADYPFRWLHWFPVLILIIWMVVELMIKAIPNLSYIRDWFSWGWTLPLVLLGFVATLAFCLHVIRRRVPRTILLLAVLVPFTVLAVMSEKSWELDNKLASVLWEGDWWTGINKNLSGTGGTQIAMDDKETKNLEESVDPEEEAWRERLRAFERRRQMIAQKNDQDEDGSDQIADDAEEQQGTEDGTVPINEETAPHTGTGREFREAQTSPTALPSSGAPIAGMSLSMLMGYFGVLHQRARKRVS
;
A
#
# COMPACT_ATOMS: atom_id res chain seq x y z
N MET A 1 -24.92 34.14 2.21
CA MET A 1 -24.25 35.40 1.86
C MET A 1 -23.07 35.09 0.96
N PRO A 2 -22.73 35.91 -0.05
CA PRO A 2 -21.52 35.70 -0.84
C PRO A 2 -20.27 35.74 0.06
N LEU A 3 -19.21 35.01 -0.33
CA LEU A 3 -17.94 34.98 0.40
C LEU A 3 -17.45 36.41 0.70
N LYS A 4 -17.15 36.70 1.97
CA LYS A 4 -16.45 37.93 2.32
C LYS A 4 -15.09 37.93 1.63
N HIS A 5 -14.68 39.08 1.10
CA HIS A 5 -13.44 39.21 0.32
C HIS A 5 -12.18 38.68 1.05
N ALA A 6 -12.14 38.77 2.38
CA ALA A 6 -11.06 38.22 3.19
C ALA A 6 -11.05 36.68 3.18
N THR A 7 -12.21 36.04 3.33
CA THR A 7 -12.35 34.57 3.35
C THR A 7 -11.98 33.96 2.00
N GLU A 8 -12.37 34.57 0.89
CA GLU A 8 -12.01 34.10 -0.44
C GLU A 8 -10.49 34.19 -0.68
N THR A 9 -9.87 35.29 -0.25
CA THR A 9 -8.41 35.49 -0.36
C THR A 9 -7.65 34.48 0.50
N LEU A 10 -8.14 34.21 1.72
CA LEU A 10 -7.58 33.17 2.58
C LEU A 10 -7.68 31.78 1.93
N LEU A 11 -8.82 31.44 1.34
CA LEU A 11 -9.02 30.15 0.68
C LEU A 11 -8.10 29.98 -0.53
N VAL A 12 -7.90 31.03 -1.33
CA VAL A 12 -6.91 31.03 -2.43
C VAL A 12 -5.49 30.78 -1.89
N PHE A 13 -5.12 31.41 -0.79
CA PHE A 13 -3.81 31.21 -0.17
C PHE A 13 -3.63 29.78 0.36
N ILE A 14 -4.64 29.25 1.08
CA ILE A 14 -4.66 27.87 1.56
C ILE A 14 -4.56 26.90 0.38
N LEU A 15 -5.24 27.18 -0.73
CA LEU A 15 -5.15 26.37 -1.93
C LEU A 15 -3.74 26.37 -2.52
N GLY A 16 -3.09 27.53 -2.65
CA GLY A 16 -1.69 27.61 -3.09
C GLY A 16 -0.76 26.80 -2.18
N LEU A 17 -0.95 26.88 -0.87
CA LEU A 17 -0.19 26.09 0.10
C LEU A 17 -0.45 24.58 -0.05
N ALA A 18 -1.71 24.18 -0.21
CA ALA A 18 -2.09 22.79 -0.42
C ALA A 18 -1.47 22.22 -1.70
N ILE A 19 -1.49 22.98 -2.81
CA ILE A 19 -0.86 22.58 -4.07
C ILE A 19 0.66 22.40 -3.89
N ALA A 20 1.33 23.35 -3.22
CA ALA A 20 2.77 23.28 -2.98
C ALA A 20 3.15 22.09 -2.07
N ILE A 21 2.44 21.91 -0.95
CA ILE A 21 2.69 20.79 -0.03
C ILE A 21 2.42 19.46 -0.72
N THR A 22 1.33 19.33 -1.46
CA THR A 22 1.02 18.08 -2.16
C THR A 22 2.04 17.80 -3.26
N GLY A 23 2.49 18.79 -4.03
CA GLY A 23 3.56 18.58 -5.01
C GLY A 23 4.87 18.10 -4.36
N PHE A 24 5.27 18.75 -3.26
CA PHE A 24 6.42 18.32 -2.46
C PHE A 24 6.27 16.89 -1.93
N LEU A 25 5.14 16.55 -1.30
CA LEU A 25 4.90 15.21 -0.76
C LEU A 25 4.79 14.15 -1.86
N THR A 26 4.28 14.51 -3.04
CA THR A 26 4.20 13.58 -4.18
C THR A 26 5.59 13.24 -4.68
N ALA A 27 6.52 14.20 -4.70
CA ALA A 27 7.89 13.97 -5.13
C ALA A 27 8.71 13.08 -4.18
N THR A 28 8.36 13.05 -2.89
CA THR A 28 9.03 12.19 -1.92
C THR A 28 8.44 10.79 -1.82
N LEU A 29 7.35 10.49 -2.55
CA LEU A 29 6.70 9.18 -2.50
C LEU A 29 7.65 8.08 -3.02
N PRO A 30 7.74 6.93 -2.32
CA PRO A 30 8.39 5.75 -2.86
C PRO A 30 7.70 5.27 -4.14
N HIS A 31 8.44 4.62 -5.04
CA HIS A 31 7.85 4.04 -6.25
C HIS A 31 6.98 2.81 -5.93
N LEU A 32 6.09 2.45 -6.86
CA LEU A 32 5.32 1.21 -6.70
C LEU A 32 6.24 -0.03 -6.81
N PRO A 33 6.01 -1.09 -6.00
CA PRO A 33 4.84 -1.31 -5.15
C PRO A 33 4.94 -0.75 -3.72
N SER A 34 6.13 -0.44 -3.20
CA SER A 34 6.31 0.01 -1.80
C SER A 34 5.60 1.35 -1.51
N GLY A 35 5.47 2.21 -2.51
CA GLY A 35 4.76 3.49 -2.44
C GLY A 35 3.24 3.43 -2.41
N GLY A 36 2.63 2.24 -2.55
CA GLY A 36 1.17 2.10 -2.63
C GLY A 36 0.45 2.61 -1.37
N LEU A 37 0.89 2.19 -0.18
CA LEU A 37 0.30 2.63 1.08
C LEU A 37 0.53 4.13 1.35
N PRO A 38 1.76 4.69 1.23
CA PRO A 38 2.01 6.13 1.30
C PRO A 38 1.07 6.94 0.39
N TRP A 39 0.91 6.49 -0.85
CA TRP A 39 0.05 7.15 -1.83
C TRP A 39 -1.42 7.15 -1.38
N VAL A 40 -1.96 6.01 -0.91
CA VAL A 40 -3.35 5.94 -0.43
C VAL A 40 -3.57 6.89 0.75
N VAL A 41 -2.62 6.95 1.69
CA VAL A 41 -2.71 7.87 2.85
C VAL A 41 -2.73 9.32 2.38
N LEU A 42 -1.82 9.71 1.48
CA LEU A 42 -1.82 11.06 0.90
C LEU A 42 -3.10 11.35 0.11
N MET A 43 -3.63 10.38 -0.63
CA MET A 43 -4.86 10.49 -1.41
C MET A 43 -6.06 10.76 -0.51
N ILE A 44 -6.14 10.08 0.64
CA ILE A 44 -7.17 10.33 1.66
C ILE A 44 -7.02 11.73 2.24
N ILE A 45 -5.82 12.13 2.67
CA ILE A 45 -5.56 13.46 3.26
C ILE A 45 -5.89 14.56 2.25
N ALA A 46 -5.43 14.43 1.01
CA ALA A 46 -5.69 15.38 -0.07
C ALA A 46 -7.18 15.48 -0.42
N SER A 47 -7.95 14.39 -0.25
CA SER A 47 -9.41 14.39 -0.46
C SER A 47 -10.18 14.98 0.74
N LEU A 48 -9.69 14.77 1.96
CA LEU A 48 -10.29 15.36 3.16
C LEU A 48 -10.23 16.88 3.14
N TYR A 49 -9.18 17.46 2.54
CA TYR A 49 -9.04 18.91 2.37
C TYR A 49 -10.25 19.58 1.66
N PRO A 50 -10.58 19.27 0.38
CA PRO A 50 -11.70 19.88 -0.29
C PRO A 50 -13.03 19.46 0.33
N ILE A 51 -13.15 18.22 0.85
CA ILE A 51 -14.36 17.72 1.51
C ILE A 51 -14.67 18.54 2.77
N GLY A 52 -13.67 18.81 3.61
CA GLY A 52 -13.82 19.65 4.81
C GLY A 52 -14.29 21.07 4.48
N LEU A 53 -13.85 21.60 3.33
CA LEU A 53 -14.24 22.92 2.85
C LEU A 53 -15.63 22.95 2.19
N LEU A 54 -16.24 21.81 1.83
CA LEU A 54 -17.56 21.77 1.17
C LEU A 54 -18.63 22.50 1.98
N ARG A 55 -18.62 22.40 3.32
CA ARG A 55 -19.58 23.10 4.17
C ARG A 55 -19.43 24.62 4.03
N VAL A 56 -18.19 25.11 4.00
CA VAL A 56 -17.88 26.53 3.82
C VAL A 56 -18.30 27.01 2.44
N PHE A 57 -17.99 26.25 1.38
CA PHE A 57 -18.36 26.60 0.02
C PHE A 57 -19.87 26.61 -0.20
N ARG A 58 -20.59 25.64 0.37
CA ARG A 58 -22.04 25.53 0.25
C ARG A 58 -22.75 26.68 0.98
N ASN A 59 -22.30 27.01 2.19
CA ASN A 59 -22.89 28.08 2.99
C ASN A 59 -22.68 29.47 2.36
N ASN A 60 -21.53 29.67 1.71
CA ASN A 60 -21.15 30.97 1.14
C ASN A 60 -21.39 31.07 -0.38
N ARG A 61 -22.06 30.07 -0.99
CA ARG A 61 -22.38 30.01 -2.43
C ARG A 61 -21.17 30.30 -3.32
N ALA A 62 -20.04 29.66 -3.03
CA ALA A 62 -18.82 29.84 -3.81
C ALA A 62 -19.02 29.41 -5.28
N ASP A 63 -18.31 30.07 -6.21
CA ASP A 63 -18.40 29.75 -7.64
C ASP A 63 -18.01 28.29 -7.91
N TYR A 64 -18.63 27.68 -8.92
CA TYR A 64 -18.34 26.29 -9.30
C TYR A 64 -16.87 26.07 -9.69
N PRO A 65 -16.25 26.92 -10.54
CA PRO A 65 -14.83 26.78 -10.88
C PRO A 65 -13.91 26.84 -9.65
N PHE A 66 -14.22 27.73 -8.70
CA PHE A 66 -13.43 27.86 -7.47
C PHE A 66 -13.46 26.58 -6.62
N ARG A 67 -14.62 25.94 -6.51
CA ARG A 67 -14.78 24.66 -5.80
C ARG A 67 -13.97 23.55 -6.45
N TRP A 68 -13.99 23.47 -7.78
CA TRP A 68 -13.23 22.46 -8.53
C TRP A 68 -11.72 22.62 -8.38
N LEU A 69 -11.24 23.86 -8.31
CA LEU A 69 -9.81 24.12 -8.16
C LEU A 69 -9.23 23.56 -6.85
N HIS A 70 -10.05 23.43 -5.80
CA HIS A 70 -9.62 22.81 -4.53
C HIS A 70 -9.42 21.30 -4.61
N TRP A 71 -9.89 20.66 -5.69
CA TRP A 71 -9.59 19.27 -5.99
C TRP A 71 -8.27 19.09 -6.77
N PHE A 72 -7.57 20.18 -7.09
CA PHE A 72 -6.30 20.10 -7.80
C PHE A 72 -5.23 19.27 -7.08
N PRO A 73 -5.04 19.36 -5.75
CA PRO A 73 -4.11 18.48 -5.04
C PRO A 73 -4.39 16.98 -5.24
N VAL A 74 -5.67 16.60 -5.25
CA VAL A 74 -6.12 15.24 -5.56
C VAL A 74 -5.75 14.86 -7.00
N LEU A 75 -5.96 15.79 -7.95
CA LEU A 75 -5.61 15.57 -9.35
C LEU A 75 -4.11 15.31 -9.54
N ILE A 76 -3.23 16.00 -8.80
CA ILE A 76 -1.77 15.74 -8.83
C ILE A 76 -1.48 14.27 -8.50
N LEU A 77 -2.04 13.77 -7.40
CA LEU A 77 -1.85 12.38 -6.96
C LEU A 77 -2.43 11.35 -7.92
N ILE A 78 -3.57 11.65 -8.55
CA ILE A 78 -4.17 10.78 -9.57
C ILE A 78 -3.28 10.72 -10.81
N ILE A 79 -2.81 11.87 -11.31
CA ILE A 79 -1.92 11.91 -12.47
C ILE A 79 -0.63 11.15 -12.18
N TRP A 80 -0.05 11.34 -10.99
CA TRP A 80 1.13 10.59 -10.56
C TRP A 80 0.88 9.07 -10.59
N MET A 81 -0.24 8.60 -10.03
CA MET A 81 -0.59 7.19 -10.04
C MET A 81 -0.77 6.63 -11.45
N VAL A 82 -1.38 7.41 -12.35
CA VAL A 82 -1.52 7.03 -13.76
C VAL A 82 -0.15 6.88 -14.42
N VAL A 83 0.78 7.81 -14.17
CA VAL A 83 2.16 7.74 -14.70
C VAL A 83 2.87 6.48 -14.19
N GLU A 84 2.83 6.20 -12.89
CA GLU A 84 3.44 5.00 -12.29
C GLU A 84 2.84 3.69 -12.86
N LEU A 85 1.52 3.62 -13.03
CA LEU A 85 0.85 2.46 -13.64
C LEU A 85 1.22 2.30 -15.13
N MET A 86 1.32 3.41 -15.86
CA MET A 86 1.74 3.39 -17.27
C MET A 86 3.18 2.91 -17.43
N ILE A 87 4.09 3.33 -16.55
CA ILE A 87 5.49 2.89 -16.59
C ILE A 87 5.61 1.41 -16.26
N LYS A 88 4.81 0.92 -15.31
CA LYS A 88 4.74 -0.52 -15.02
C LYS A 88 4.26 -1.33 -16.23
N ALA A 89 3.35 -0.78 -17.04
CA ALA A 89 2.87 -1.42 -18.26
C ALA A 89 3.84 -1.28 -19.44
N ILE A 90 4.54 -0.14 -19.54
CA ILE A 90 5.45 0.20 -20.64
C ILE A 90 6.74 0.80 -20.04
N PRO A 91 7.76 -0.03 -19.76
CA PRO A 91 8.99 0.40 -19.07
C PRO A 91 9.77 1.50 -19.80
N ASN A 92 9.61 1.62 -21.12
CA ASN A 92 10.27 2.65 -21.94
C ASN A 92 9.82 4.09 -21.63
N LEU A 93 8.76 4.27 -20.83
CA LEU A 93 8.24 5.58 -20.43
C LEU A 93 8.90 6.11 -19.13
N SER A 94 9.96 5.48 -18.63
CA SER A 94 10.64 5.91 -17.40
C SER A 94 11.07 7.39 -17.41
N TYR A 95 11.46 7.92 -18.58
CA TYR A 95 11.81 9.33 -18.77
C TYR A 95 10.67 10.29 -18.41
N ILE A 96 9.41 9.86 -18.54
CA ILE A 96 8.25 10.67 -18.17
C ILE A 96 8.23 10.89 -16.66
N ARG A 97 8.52 9.85 -15.88
CA ARG A 97 8.58 9.98 -14.42
C ARG A 97 9.65 10.97 -14.00
N ASP A 98 10.85 10.88 -14.56
CA ASP A 98 11.95 11.77 -14.18
C ASP A 98 11.57 13.23 -14.46
N TRP A 99 10.87 13.48 -15.58
CA TRP A 99 10.33 14.80 -15.90
C TRP A 99 9.20 15.24 -14.97
N PHE A 100 8.36 14.30 -14.53
CA PHE A 100 7.27 14.53 -13.59
C PHE A 100 7.73 14.76 -12.16
N SER A 101 8.77 14.07 -11.70
CA SER A 101 9.32 14.20 -10.35
C SER A 101 10.27 15.39 -10.22
N TRP A 102 10.84 15.85 -11.34
CA TRP A 102 11.77 16.97 -11.38
C TRP A 102 11.25 18.20 -10.63
N GLY A 103 12.10 18.74 -9.75
CA GLY A 103 11.82 19.96 -9.00
C GLY A 103 10.56 19.87 -8.14
N TRP A 104 10.34 18.75 -7.46
CA TRP A 104 9.18 18.53 -6.59
C TRP A 104 7.85 18.55 -7.32
N THR A 105 7.78 17.87 -8.47
CA THR A 105 6.63 17.96 -9.38
C THR A 105 6.34 19.39 -9.85
N LEU A 106 7.41 20.18 -10.07
CA LEU A 106 7.35 21.58 -10.49
C LEU A 106 6.38 21.82 -11.65
N PRO A 107 6.34 20.98 -12.71
CA PRO A 107 5.42 21.20 -13.82
C PRO A 107 3.94 21.20 -13.40
N LEU A 108 3.55 20.29 -12.50
CA LEU A 108 2.17 20.16 -12.03
C LEU A 108 1.81 21.25 -11.03
N VAL A 109 2.74 21.57 -10.14
CA VAL A 109 2.59 22.68 -9.19
C VAL A 109 2.40 23.99 -9.97
N LEU A 110 3.27 24.27 -10.95
CA LEU A 110 3.14 25.44 -11.83
C LEU A 110 1.79 25.46 -12.54
N LEU A 111 1.34 24.33 -13.08
CA LEU A 111 0.03 24.25 -13.73
C LEU A 111 -1.11 24.61 -12.77
N GLY A 112 -1.05 24.13 -11.52
CA GLY A 112 -2.02 24.48 -10.48
C GLY A 112 -1.99 25.97 -10.10
N PHE A 113 -0.79 26.54 -9.96
CA PHE A 113 -0.63 27.97 -9.69
C PHE A 113 -1.12 28.81 -10.87
N VAL A 114 -0.81 28.44 -12.11
CA VAL A 114 -1.28 29.13 -13.32
C VAL A 114 -2.81 29.07 -13.41
N ALA A 115 -3.43 27.92 -13.14
CA ALA A 115 -4.89 27.80 -13.10
C ALA A 115 -5.51 28.69 -12.01
N THR A 116 -4.87 28.76 -10.83
CA THR A 116 -5.31 29.61 -9.72
C THR A 116 -5.13 31.10 -10.01
N LEU A 117 -4.03 31.47 -10.64
CA LEU A 117 -3.78 32.84 -11.09
C LEU A 117 -4.76 33.24 -12.19
N ALA A 118 -5.02 32.37 -13.17
CA ALA A 118 -6.00 32.59 -14.22
C ALA A 118 -7.40 32.83 -13.63
N PHE A 119 -7.81 32.02 -12.64
CA PHE A 119 -9.03 32.25 -11.88
C PHE A 119 -9.02 33.62 -11.18
N CYS A 120 -7.93 33.98 -10.51
CA CYS A 120 -7.80 35.27 -9.81
C CYS A 120 -7.82 36.48 -10.75
N LEU A 121 -7.32 36.33 -11.98
CA LEU A 121 -7.33 37.39 -13.00
C LEU A 121 -8.70 37.52 -13.67
N HIS A 122 -9.39 36.39 -13.86
CA HIS A 122 -10.75 36.37 -14.42
C HIS A 122 -11.76 37.03 -13.45
N VAL A 123 -11.61 36.81 -12.15
CA VAL A 123 -12.42 37.49 -11.13
C VAL A 123 -11.89 38.91 -10.90
N ILE A 124 -12.48 39.88 -11.60
CA ILE A 124 -12.01 41.29 -11.73
C ILE A 124 -11.72 42.00 -10.38
N ARG A 125 -12.30 41.55 -9.26
CA ARG A 125 -12.23 42.23 -7.96
C ARG A 125 -11.08 41.70 -7.08
N ARG A 126 -10.19 42.59 -6.61
CA ARG A 126 -9.06 42.31 -5.68
C ARG A 126 -8.05 41.27 -6.20
N ARG A 127 -7.71 41.32 -7.49
CA ARG A 127 -6.66 40.48 -8.11
C ARG A 127 -5.28 40.62 -7.44
N VAL A 128 -4.85 41.85 -7.16
CA VAL A 128 -3.50 42.16 -6.64
C VAL A 128 -3.14 41.44 -5.34
N PRO A 129 -3.94 41.52 -4.24
CA PRO A 129 -3.58 40.83 -3.01
C PRO A 129 -3.55 39.30 -3.17
N ARG A 130 -4.43 38.73 -4.00
CA ARG A 130 -4.46 37.28 -4.27
C ARG A 130 -3.23 36.83 -5.02
N THR A 131 -2.84 37.56 -6.07
CA THR A 131 -1.65 37.25 -6.86
C THR A 131 -0.38 37.40 -6.03
N ILE A 132 -0.27 38.42 -5.18
CA ILE A 132 0.89 38.59 -4.28
C ILE A 132 1.01 37.41 -3.31
N LEU A 133 -0.09 37.00 -2.68
CA LEU A 133 -0.09 35.86 -1.77
C LEU A 133 0.26 34.54 -2.47
N LEU A 134 -0.21 34.33 -3.70
CA LEU A 134 0.16 33.15 -4.47
C LEU A 134 1.64 33.18 -4.85
N LEU A 135 2.17 34.32 -5.28
CA LEU A 135 3.61 34.46 -5.57
C LEU A 135 4.46 34.27 -4.31
N ALA A 136 3.98 34.72 -3.15
CA ALA A 136 4.65 34.51 -1.87
C ALA A 136 4.76 33.02 -1.48
N VAL A 137 3.94 32.14 -2.05
CA VAL A 137 4.08 30.68 -1.90
C VAL A 137 4.88 30.08 -3.06
N LEU A 138 4.59 30.49 -4.30
CA LEU A 138 5.20 29.91 -5.49
C LEU A 138 6.69 30.20 -5.58
N VAL A 139 7.12 31.44 -5.34
CA VAL A 139 8.53 31.84 -5.44
C VAL A 139 9.41 31.02 -4.50
N PRO A 140 9.16 30.97 -3.16
CA PRO A 140 10.00 30.15 -2.29
C PRO A 140 9.92 28.66 -2.64
N PHE A 141 8.75 28.14 -3.05
CA PHE A 141 8.63 26.76 -3.51
C PHE A 141 9.55 26.47 -4.71
N THR A 142 9.52 27.32 -5.75
CA THR A 142 10.36 27.15 -6.95
C THR A 142 11.84 27.27 -6.64
N VAL A 143 12.23 28.19 -5.76
CA VAL A 143 13.63 28.35 -5.33
C VAL A 143 14.09 27.08 -4.60
N LEU A 144 13.30 26.58 -3.65
CA LEU A 144 13.64 25.37 -2.90
C LEU A 144 13.70 24.12 -3.80
N ALA A 145 12.75 23.97 -4.71
CA ALA A 145 12.74 22.89 -5.69
C ALA A 145 14.01 22.88 -6.56
N VAL A 146 14.39 24.03 -7.11
CA VAL A 146 15.59 24.15 -7.95
C VAL A 146 16.88 23.99 -7.13
N MET A 147 16.91 24.46 -5.88
CA MET A 147 18.05 24.28 -4.99
C MET A 147 18.22 22.82 -4.55
N SER A 148 17.11 22.09 -4.37
CA SER A 148 17.17 20.68 -4.01
C SER A 148 17.86 19.85 -5.10
N GLU A 149 17.47 20.08 -6.35
CA GLU A 149 18.06 19.41 -7.53
C GLU A 149 19.56 19.68 -7.70
N LYS A 150 20.03 20.89 -7.34
CA LYS A 150 21.41 21.28 -7.60
C LYS A 150 22.43 20.85 -6.55
N SER A 151 22.05 20.72 -5.28
CA SER A 151 23.07 20.65 -4.23
C SER A 151 22.66 20.02 -2.90
N TRP A 152 21.36 19.82 -2.63
CA TRP A 152 20.93 19.63 -1.25
C TRP A 152 20.39 18.25 -0.89
N GLU A 153 20.14 17.35 -1.85
CA GLU A 153 19.61 15.99 -1.61
C GLU A 153 18.48 15.96 -0.57
N LEU A 154 17.74 17.08 -0.43
CA LEU A 154 16.74 17.27 0.62
C LEU A 154 15.63 16.23 0.46
N ASP A 155 15.38 15.84 -0.78
CA ASP A 155 14.33 14.94 -1.21
C ASP A 155 14.58 13.56 -0.64
N ASN A 156 15.82 13.07 -0.78
CA ASN A 156 16.22 11.77 -0.27
C ASN A 156 16.20 11.74 1.27
N LYS A 157 16.67 12.81 1.91
CA LYS A 157 16.66 12.92 3.37
C LYS A 157 15.24 13.05 3.94
N LEU A 158 14.36 13.76 3.25
CA LEU A 158 12.97 13.93 3.68
C LEU A 158 12.15 12.68 3.38
N ALA A 159 12.38 12.03 2.24
CA ALA A 159 11.75 10.77 1.88
C ALA A 159 12.11 9.67 2.90
N SER A 160 13.37 9.57 3.33
CA SER A 160 13.76 8.58 4.34
C SER A 160 13.12 8.88 5.70
N VAL A 161 13.07 10.14 6.13
CA VAL A 161 12.40 10.52 7.39
C VAL A 161 10.88 10.31 7.34
N LEU A 162 10.23 10.62 6.20
CA LEU A 162 8.78 10.52 6.04
C LEU A 162 8.30 9.09 5.79
N TRP A 163 9.03 8.29 5.01
CA TRP A 163 8.52 7.00 4.52
C TRP A 163 9.34 5.81 4.98
N GLU A 164 10.56 6.01 5.48
CA GLU A 164 11.43 4.93 5.99
C GLU A 164 11.62 5.00 7.51
N GLY A 165 11.12 6.05 8.17
CA GLY A 165 11.25 6.22 9.61
C GLY A 165 10.43 5.21 10.43
N ASP A 166 10.85 4.97 11.67
CA ASP A 166 10.23 4.02 12.61
C ASP A 166 8.73 4.24 12.82
N TRP A 167 8.27 5.49 12.73
CA TRP A 167 6.86 5.85 12.85
C TRP A 167 6.03 5.28 11.70
N TRP A 168 6.56 5.32 10.46
CA TRP A 168 5.88 4.80 9.29
C TRP A 168 5.93 3.28 9.26
N THR A 169 7.08 2.68 9.60
CA THR A 169 7.19 1.22 9.66
C THR A 169 6.27 0.62 10.73
N GLY A 170 6.07 1.29 11.87
CA GLY A 170 5.07 0.91 12.88
C GLY A 170 3.63 0.96 12.35
N ILE A 171 3.26 2.01 11.61
CA ILE A 171 1.94 2.12 10.99
C ILE A 171 1.74 1.03 9.93
N ASN A 172 2.73 0.83 9.06
CA ASN A 172 2.67 -0.17 8.00
C ASN A 172 2.46 -1.57 8.59
N LYS A 173 3.25 -1.97 9.59
CA LYS A 173 3.13 -3.27 10.29
C LYS A 173 1.75 -3.50 10.91
N ASN A 174 1.14 -2.47 11.47
CA ASN A 174 -0.19 -2.55 12.09
C ASN A 174 -1.33 -2.61 11.05
N LEU A 175 -1.18 -1.92 9.91
CA LEU A 175 -2.20 -1.88 8.85
C LEU A 175 -2.15 -3.10 7.92
N SER A 176 -0.97 -3.63 7.63
CA SER A 176 -0.81 -4.81 6.76
C SER A 176 -1.21 -6.13 7.43
N GLY A 177 -1.62 -6.11 8.71
CA GLY A 177 -1.99 -7.32 9.45
C GLY A 177 -0.83 -8.30 9.65
N THR A 178 0.40 -7.92 9.28
CA THR A 178 1.64 -8.70 9.48
C THR A 178 2.21 -8.55 10.89
N GLY A 179 1.42 -8.05 11.84
CA GLY A 179 1.70 -8.12 13.28
C GLY A 179 1.70 -9.56 13.85
N GLY A 180 1.40 -10.58 13.05
CA GLY A 180 1.45 -11.99 13.44
C GLY A 180 2.64 -12.80 12.91
N THR A 181 3.32 -12.40 11.83
CA THR A 181 4.27 -13.29 11.13
C THR A 181 5.36 -12.57 10.34
N GLN A 182 5.81 -11.40 10.80
CA GLN A 182 7.13 -10.89 10.44
C GLN A 182 7.87 -10.53 11.73
N ILE A 183 8.15 -11.57 12.53
CA ILE A 183 9.38 -11.57 13.32
C ILE A 183 10.47 -11.30 12.29
N ALA A 184 11.21 -10.22 12.50
CA ALA A 184 12.40 -9.94 11.75
C ALA A 184 13.19 -11.26 11.63
N MET A 185 13.46 -11.69 10.41
CA MET A 185 14.73 -12.35 10.14
C MET A 185 15.80 -11.29 10.39
N ASP A 186 15.99 -10.96 11.66
CA ASP A 186 17.23 -10.42 12.13
C ASP A 186 18.18 -11.58 11.92
N ASP A 187 19.08 -11.46 10.95
CA ASP A 187 20.20 -12.36 10.63
C ASP A 187 21.21 -12.43 11.80
N LYS A 188 20.72 -12.33 13.03
CA LYS A 188 21.42 -12.73 14.23
C LYS A 188 20.87 -14.08 14.60
N GLU A 189 21.69 -15.06 14.26
CA GLU A 189 21.75 -16.43 14.74
C GLU A 189 21.89 -16.52 16.28
N THR A 190 21.19 -15.69 17.06
CA THR A 190 21.00 -15.94 18.48
C THR A 190 19.93 -17.00 18.59
N LYS A 191 20.36 -18.27 18.49
CA LYS A 191 19.61 -19.43 18.98
C LYS A 191 19.23 -19.19 20.44
N ASN A 192 18.10 -18.51 20.69
CA ASN A 192 17.54 -18.27 22.01
C ASN A 192 16.94 -19.56 22.62
N LEU A 193 17.64 -20.69 22.48
CA LEU A 193 17.24 -22.01 22.97
C LEU A 193 18.28 -22.60 23.93
N GLU A 194 19.12 -21.74 24.54
CA GLU A 194 20.00 -22.12 25.63
C GLU A 194 19.17 -22.68 26.81
N GLU A 195 19.78 -23.60 27.55
CA GLU A 195 19.17 -24.29 28.69
C GLU A 195 18.70 -23.27 29.74
N SER A 196 17.41 -23.29 30.09
CA SER A 196 16.88 -22.45 31.15
C SER A 196 17.05 -23.12 32.51
N VAL A 197 17.31 -22.31 33.54
CA VAL A 197 17.39 -22.77 34.94
C VAL A 197 16.00 -23.09 35.50
N ASP A 198 14.93 -22.60 34.86
CA ASP A 198 13.54 -22.85 35.25
C ASP A 198 13.01 -24.15 34.61
N PRO A 199 12.61 -25.16 35.41
CA PRO A 199 12.15 -26.46 34.91
C PRO A 199 10.86 -26.40 34.08
N GLU A 200 9.96 -25.43 34.32
CA GLU A 200 8.73 -25.29 33.52
C GLU A 200 9.01 -24.67 32.15
N GLU A 201 9.92 -23.70 32.11
CA GLU A 201 10.37 -23.06 30.88
C GLU A 201 11.21 -24.03 30.03
N GLU A 202 12.07 -24.83 30.67
CA GLU A 202 12.92 -25.80 29.99
C GLU A 202 12.08 -26.90 29.31
N ALA A 203 11.00 -27.38 29.95
CA ALA A 203 10.08 -28.33 29.34
C ALA A 203 9.38 -27.76 28.08
N TRP A 204 9.10 -26.45 28.08
CA TRP A 204 8.56 -25.78 26.91
C TRP A 204 9.61 -25.56 25.81
N ARG A 205 10.83 -25.15 26.18
CA ARG A 205 11.96 -24.99 25.25
C ARG A 205 12.38 -26.31 24.61
N GLU A 206 12.36 -27.41 25.35
CA GLU A 206 12.66 -28.74 24.85
C GLU A 206 11.66 -29.21 23.78
N ARG A 207 10.36 -28.89 23.98
CA ARG A 207 9.32 -29.14 22.96
C ARG A 207 9.61 -28.35 21.68
N LEU A 208 10.04 -27.10 21.79
CA LEU A 208 10.41 -26.29 20.63
C LEU A 208 11.63 -26.85 19.90
N ARG A 209 12.68 -27.27 20.62
CA ARG A 209 13.83 -27.97 20.02
C ARG A 209 13.41 -29.26 19.31
N ALA A 210 12.45 -30.00 19.85
CA ALA A 210 11.92 -31.20 19.21
C ALA A 210 11.16 -30.88 17.90
N PHE A 211 10.36 -29.81 17.87
CA PHE A 211 9.69 -29.34 16.66
C PHE A 211 10.68 -28.87 15.59
N GLU A 212 11.74 -28.16 15.99
CA GLU A 212 12.75 -27.64 15.07
C GLU A 212 13.59 -28.77 14.46
N ARG A 213 14.02 -29.75 15.27
CA ARG A 213 14.66 -30.98 14.77
C ARG A 213 13.78 -31.71 13.74
N ARG A 214 12.47 -31.77 13.98
CA ARG A 214 11.53 -32.39 13.05
C ARG A 214 11.40 -31.61 11.74
N ARG A 215 11.38 -30.28 11.79
CA ARG A 215 11.41 -29.43 10.58
C ARG A 215 12.70 -29.61 9.78
N GLN A 216 13.84 -29.65 10.46
CA GLN A 216 15.14 -29.87 9.81
C GLN A 216 15.22 -31.24 9.13
N MET A 217 14.68 -32.30 9.77
CA MET A 217 14.60 -33.63 9.13
C MET A 217 13.69 -33.62 7.90
N ILE A 218 12.58 -32.88 7.92
CA ILE A 218 11.68 -32.75 6.75
C ILE A 218 12.35 -31.95 5.62
N ALA A 219 13.06 -30.88 5.96
CA ALA A 219 13.82 -30.09 4.99
C ALA A 219 14.94 -30.93 4.34
N GLN A 220 15.76 -31.63 5.14
CA GLN A 220 16.80 -32.52 4.61
C GLN A 220 16.25 -33.64 3.73
N LYS A 221 15.07 -34.18 4.06
CA LYS A 221 14.42 -35.20 3.24
C LYS A 221 13.94 -34.63 1.89
N ASN A 222 13.32 -33.44 1.91
CA ASN A 222 12.90 -32.78 0.68
C ASN A 222 14.09 -32.40 -0.21
N ASP A 223 15.21 -31.96 0.38
CA ASP A 223 16.43 -31.63 -0.36
C ASP A 223 17.06 -32.90 -0.98
N GLN A 224 17.00 -34.06 -0.31
CA GLN A 224 17.43 -35.34 -0.87
C GLN A 224 16.52 -35.86 -1.98
N ASP A 225 15.21 -35.60 -1.90
CA ASP A 225 14.24 -35.98 -2.94
C ASP A 225 14.34 -35.06 -4.18
N GLU A 226 14.81 -33.80 -4.03
CA GLU A 226 15.07 -32.89 -5.16
C GLU A 226 16.40 -33.18 -5.88
N ASP A 227 17.46 -33.55 -5.18
CA ASP A 227 18.79 -33.85 -5.77
C ASP A 227 18.91 -35.29 -6.32
N GLY A 228 17.90 -36.14 -6.10
CA GLY A 228 17.84 -37.54 -6.55
C GLY A 228 17.03 -37.78 -7.83
N SER A 229 16.57 -36.73 -8.51
CA SER A 229 15.71 -36.83 -9.69
C SER A 229 16.47 -36.78 -11.03
N ASP A 230 17.57 -37.52 -11.14
CA ASP A 230 18.14 -37.93 -12.42
C ASP A 230 18.89 -39.26 -12.25
N GLN A 231 18.39 -40.32 -12.93
CA GLN A 231 18.84 -41.73 -12.91
C GLN A 231 18.29 -42.51 -11.69
N ILE A 232 17.53 -43.61 -11.80
CA ILE A 232 17.67 -44.80 -12.66
C ILE A 232 16.29 -45.46 -12.79
N ALA A 233 15.87 -45.74 -14.03
CA ALA A 233 14.93 -46.81 -14.34
C ALA A 233 15.76 -48.01 -14.78
N ASP A 234 15.79 -49.06 -13.98
CA ASP A 234 15.70 -50.47 -14.39
C ASP A 234 15.96 -51.41 -13.19
N ASP A 235 15.33 -52.57 -13.31
CA ASP A 235 15.57 -53.83 -12.61
C ASP A 235 14.88 -54.10 -11.25
N ALA A 236 13.86 -54.96 -11.40
CA ALA A 236 13.33 -55.86 -10.39
C ALA A 236 14.35 -56.94 -10.03
N GLU A 237 14.39 -57.36 -8.76
CA GLU A 237 14.41 -58.77 -8.33
C GLU A 237 14.40 -58.90 -6.79
N GLU A 238 14.14 -60.12 -6.34
CA GLU A 238 13.53 -60.57 -5.08
C GLU A 238 14.48 -60.70 -3.88
N GLN A 239 13.91 -60.75 -2.66
CA GLN A 239 14.05 -61.84 -1.65
C GLN A 239 13.51 -61.41 -0.26
N GLN A 240 12.41 -62.02 0.22
CA GLN A 240 12.30 -63.02 1.32
C GLN A 240 12.93 -62.59 2.66
N GLY A 241 12.29 -62.56 3.84
CA GLY A 241 11.31 -63.39 4.58
C GLY A 241 11.34 -62.86 6.05
N THR A 242 10.47 -63.10 7.02
CA THR A 242 9.74 -64.29 7.46
C THR A 242 8.72 -63.86 8.56
N GLU A 243 7.69 -64.68 8.73
CA GLU A 243 6.55 -64.72 9.69
C GLU A 243 6.98 -64.62 11.19
N ASP A 244 6.17 -64.43 12.24
CA ASP A 244 4.78 -64.80 12.56
C ASP A 244 4.40 -64.16 13.94
N GLY A 245 3.11 -64.07 14.31
CA GLY A 245 2.71 -63.86 15.71
C GLY A 245 1.39 -63.12 15.97
N THR A 246 0.28 -63.85 16.08
CA THR A 246 -1.07 -63.37 16.43
C THR A 246 -1.40 -63.39 17.95
N VAL A 247 -1.84 -62.23 18.49
CA VAL A 247 -3.02 -61.89 19.37
C VAL A 247 -3.24 -62.68 20.70
N PRO A 248 -3.45 -62.02 21.89
CA PRO A 248 -4.78 -61.53 22.27
C PRO A 248 -4.86 -60.16 22.97
N ILE A 249 -6.04 -59.56 22.80
CA ILE A 249 -6.58 -58.35 23.43
C ILE A 249 -6.95 -58.69 24.89
N ASN A 250 -6.54 -57.83 25.85
CA ASN A 250 -7.20 -57.70 27.14
C ASN A 250 -7.47 -56.22 27.40
N GLU A 251 -8.75 -55.87 27.54
CA GLU A 251 -9.23 -54.58 28.03
C GLU A 251 -8.92 -54.45 29.53
N GLU A 252 -8.29 -53.35 29.94
CA GLU A 252 -8.79 -52.51 31.05
C GLU A 252 -7.91 -51.26 31.24
N THR A 253 -8.59 -50.10 31.30
CA THR A 253 -8.18 -48.78 31.80
C THR A 253 -7.18 -47.91 31.01
N ALA A 254 -7.74 -46.81 30.47
CA ALA A 254 -7.07 -45.69 29.79
C ALA A 254 -6.18 -44.81 30.72
N PRO A 255 -5.27 -44.00 30.15
CA PRO A 255 -5.67 -42.63 29.83
C PRO A 255 -5.33 -42.21 28.40
N HIS A 256 -6.23 -41.42 27.82
CA HIS A 256 -6.29 -40.99 26.43
C HIS A 256 -5.01 -40.29 25.95
N THR A 257 -4.16 -41.05 25.25
CA THR A 257 -3.17 -40.51 24.31
C THR A 257 -3.80 -40.57 22.93
N GLY A 258 -4.30 -39.42 22.46
CA GLY A 258 -4.81 -39.26 21.10
C GLY A 258 -3.66 -39.41 20.10
N THR A 259 -3.28 -40.65 19.79
CA THR A 259 -2.43 -40.95 18.65
C THR A 259 -3.25 -40.63 17.41
N GLY A 260 -2.84 -39.62 16.64
CA GLY A 260 -3.54 -39.08 15.46
C GLY A 260 -3.69 -40.04 14.28
N ARG A 261 -4.17 -41.26 14.54
CA ARG A 261 -4.57 -42.26 13.54
C ARG A 261 -5.91 -41.91 12.88
N GLU A 262 -6.71 -41.02 13.47
CA GLU A 262 -7.95 -40.52 12.89
C GLU A 262 -7.73 -39.61 11.67
N PHE A 263 -6.51 -39.09 11.47
CA PHE A 263 -6.15 -38.33 10.27
C PHE A 263 -5.69 -39.20 9.09
N ARG A 264 -5.53 -40.52 9.28
CA ARG A 264 -4.99 -41.40 8.23
C ARG A 264 -6.08 -41.96 7.29
N GLU A 265 -7.35 -41.88 7.68
CA GLU A 265 -8.48 -42.29 6.83
C GLU A 265 -9.17 -41.12 6.10
N ALA A 266 -8.82 -39.87 6.40
CA ALA A 266 -9.21 -38.71 5.59
C ALA A 266 -8.27 -38.53 4.39
N GLN A 267 -8.13 -39.59 3.59
CA GLN A 267 -7.44 -39.55 2.30
C GLN A 267 -8.39 -38.98 1.24
N THR A 268 -8.86 -37.76 1.45
CA THR A 268 -9.41 -36.93 0.39
C THR A 268 -8.47 -35.76 0.22
N SER A 269 -7.73 -35.76 -0.88
CA SER A 269 -7.01 -34.57 -1.34
C SER A 269 -7.96 -33.37 -1.24
N PRO A 270 -7.57 -32.26 -0.57
CA PRO A 270 -8.43 -31.09 -0.51
C PRO A 270 -8.72 -30.67 -1.94
N THR A 271 -10.01 -30.61 -2.29
CA THR A 271 -10.49 -30.14 -3.58
C THR A 271 -9.77 -28.83 -3.86
N ALA A 272 -9.06 -28.77 -4.99
CA ALA A 272 -8.28 -27.60 -5.39
C ALA A 272 -9.05 -26.32 -5.07
N LEU A 273 -8.41 -25.39 -4.37
CA LEU A 273 -8.95 -24.05 -4.17
C LEU A 273 -9.43 -23.56 -5.53
N PRO A 274 -10.66 -23.03 -5.64
CA PRO A 274 -11.14 -22.54 -6.91
C PRO A 274 -10.11 -21.56 -7.45
N SER A 275 -9.51 -21.92 -8.60
CA SER A 275 -8.68 -21.01 -9.37
C SER A 275 -9.42 -19.69 -9.43
N SER A 276 -8.78 -18.60 -9.02
CA SER A 276 -9.31 -17.24 -8.95
C SER A 276 -9.74 -16.76 -10.34
N GLY A 277 -10.89 -17.28 -10.78
CA GLY A 277 -11.50 -17.07 -12.08
C GLY A 277 -12.66 -16.10 -11.96
N ALA A 278 -12.32 -14.81 -11.97
CA ALA A 278 -13.02 -13.69 -12.60
C ALA A 278 -12.52 -12.39 -11.94
N PRO A 279 -12.06 -11.40 -12.71
CA PRO A 279 -11.29 -10.30 -12.18
C PRO A 279 -12.18 -9.40 -11.33
N ILE A 280 -11.67 -8.94 -10.20
CA ILE A 280 -12.24 -7.84 -9.40
C ILE A 280 -12.58 -6.61 -10.29
N ALA A 281 -11.93 -6.49 -11.45
CA ALA A 281 -12.25 -5.55 -12.52
C ALA A 281 -13.69 -5.66 -13.08
N GLY A 282 -14.29 -6.85 -13.14
CA GLY A 282 -15.66 -7.04 -13.61
C GLY A 282 -16.72 -6.56 -12.61
N MET A 283 -16.45 -6.75 -11.30
CA MET A 283 -17.30 -6.22 -10.23
C MET A 283 -17.19 -4.69 -10.12
N SER A 284 -15.99 -4.12 -10.28
CA SER A 284 -15.84 -2.66 -10.29
C SER A 284 -16.48 -2.03 -11.52
N LEU A 285 -16.40 -2.67 -12.69
CA LEU A 285 -17.06 -2.20 -13.92
C LEU A 285 -18.59 -2.26 -13.84
N SER A 286 -19.17 -3.32 -13.25
CA SER A 286 -20.62 -3.43 -13.07
C SER A 286 -21.16 -2.43 -12.05
N MET A 287 -20.41 -2.15 -10.98
CA MET A 287 -20.74 -1.06 -10.05
C MET A 287 -20.66 0.32 -10.70
N LEU A 288 -19.65 0.58 -11.54
CA LEU A 288 -19.52 1.83 -12.31
C LEU A 288 -20.67 2.00 -13.31
N MET A 289 -21.00 0.95 -14.07
CA MET A 289 -22.14 0.94 -15.00
C MET A 289 -23.47 1.16 -14.28
N GLY A 290 -23.67 0.53 -13.11
CA GLY A 290 -24.85 0.76 -12.27
C GLY A 290 -24.94 2.20 -11.77
N TYR A 291 -23.82 2.77 -11.33
CA TYR A 291 -23.74 4.16 -10.89
C TYR A 291 -24.06 5.16 -12.03
N PHE A 292 -23.52 4.93 -13.23
CA PHE A 292 -23.83 5.75 -14.41
C PHE A 292 -25.28 5.60 -14.87
N GLY A 293 -25.86 4.40 -14.80
CA GLY A 293 -27.28 4.16 -15.09
C GLY A 293 -28.21 4.96 -14.17
N VAL A 294 -27.91 4.97 -12.86
CA VAL A 294 -28.68 5.73 -11.86
C VAL A 294 -28.51 7.25 -12.06
N LEU A 295 -27.30 7.71 -12.39
CA LEU A 295 -27.06 9.12 -12.72
C LEU A 295 -27.80 9.55 -13.99
N HIS A 296 -27.81 8.71 -15.03
CA HIS A 296 -28.53 8.99 -16.27
C HIS A 296 -30.04 9.05 -16.05
N GLN A 297 -30.61 8.13 -15.26
CA GLN A 297 -32.03 8.15 -14.91
C GLN A 297 -32.41 9.40 -14.09
N ARG A 298 -31.54 9.83 -13.16
CA ARG A 298 -31.73 11.08 -12.40
C ARG A 298 -31.60 12.33 -13.28
N ALA A 299 -30.72 12.32 -14.28
CA ALA A 299 -30.61 13.42 -15.25
C ALA A 299 -31.87 13.52 -16.12
N ARG A 300 -32.40 12.38 -16.58
CA ARG A 300 -33.62 12.33 -17.40
C ARG A 300 -34.85 12.87 -16.67
N LYS A 301 -35.02 12.52 -15.39
CA LYS A 301 -36.10 13.03 -14.52
C LYS A 301 -36.02 14.53 -14.18
N ARG A 302 -34.92 15.21 -14.50
CA ARG A 302 -34.78 16.66 -14.32
C ARG A 302 -35.11 17.47 -15.58
N VAL A 303 -35.23 16.79 -16.72
CA VAL A 303 -35.48 17.40 -18.03
C VAL A 303 -36.93 17.14 -18.49
N SER A 304 -37.61 16.15 -17.92
CA SER A 304 -39.08 15.98 -17.98
C SER A 304 -39.76 16.72 -16.84
#